data_AF-A0A242N4B9-F1
#
_entry.id   AF-A0A242N4B9-F1
#
_cell.length_a   1.000
_cell.length_b   1.000
_cell.length_c   1.000
_cell.angle_alpha   90.00
_cell.angle_beta   90.00
_cell.angle_gamma   90.00
#
_symmetry.space_group_name_H-M   'P 1'
#
loop_
_entity.id
_entity.type
_entity.pdbx_description
1 polymer ?
#
loop_
_entity_poly.entity_id
_entity_poly.type
_entity_poly.pdbx_seq_one_letter_code
_entity_poly.pdbx_strand_id
1 'polypeptide(L)' 'MTRLLHRQTSSGEDPFPSIVVSSSDDPYGSENHARACAAAWGSEWIDAGARGHLNAQSGLGDWADELKLVEKLQAR' A
#
# COMPACT_ATOMS: atom_id res chain seq x y z
N MET A 1 34.11 -7.59 4.58
CA MET A 1 33.21 -7.33 5.71
C MET A 1 32.41 -6.06 5.40
N THR A 2 31.26 -6.19 4.75
CA THR A 2 30.42 -5.03 4.41
C THR A 2 29.31 -4.97 5.45
N ARG A 3 29.46 -4.08 6.44
CA ARG A 3 28.44 -3.82 7.45
C ARG A 3 27.45 -2.83 6.83
N LEU A 4 26.29 -3.31 6.38
CA LEU A 4 25.17 -2.43 6.05
C LEU A 4 24.66 -1.83 7.38
N LEU A 5 25.11 -0.60 7.69
CA LEU A 5 24.54 0.18 8.77
C LEU A 5 23.14 0.59 8.33
N HIS A 6 22.11 -0.15 8.74
CA HIS A 6 20.75 0.34 8.64
C HIS A 6 20.63 1.55 9.56
N ARG A 7 20.53 2.73 8.96
CA ARG A 7 20.08 3.94 9.64
C ARG A 7 18.63 3.69 10.01
N GLN A 8 18.36 3.48 11.29
CA GLN A 8 17.01 3.61 11.84
C GLN A 8 16.52 5.00 11.46
N THR A 9 15.59 5.11 10.52
CA THR A 9 14.87 6.36 10.27
C THR A 9 14.01 6.59 11.51
N SER A 10 14.29 7.67 12.24
CA SER A 10 13.61 8.02 13.50
C SER A 10 12.23 8.68 13.28
N SER A 11 11.72 8.64 12.06
CA SER A 11 10.37 9.04 11.66
C SER A 11 9.81 7.83 10.93
N GLY A 12 8.55 7.45 11.17
CA GLY A 12 7.90 6.29 10.55
C GLY A 12 7.71 6.44 9.03
N GLU A 13 8.81 6.56 8.30
CA GLU A 13 8.86 6.71 6.86
C GLU A 13 9.70 5.57 6.30
N ASP A 14 9.10 4.82 5.38
CA ASP A 14 9.78 3.77 4.61
C ASP A 14 10.97 4.37 3.83
N PRO A 15 12.07 3.61 3.65
CA PRO A 15 13.25 4.09 2.94
C PRO A 15 13.06 4.24 1.41
N PHE A 16 11.87 3.93 0.90
CA PHE A 16 11.49 4.01 -0.51
C PHE A 16 10.02 4.44 -0.63
N PRO A 17 9.60 5.02 -1.77
CA PRO A 17 8.20 5.35 -2.00
C PRO A 17 7.29 4.13 -1.89
N SER A 18 6.25 4.22 -1.06
CA SER A 18 5.25 3.16 -0.86
C SER A 18 3.82 3.70 -1.00
N ILE A 19 2.88 2.82 -1.38
CA ILE A 19 1.44 3.08 -1.47
C ILE A 19 0.71 1.96 -0.72
N VAL A 20 -0.22 2.32 0.15
CA VAL A 20 -1.18 1.41 0.80
C VAL A 20 -2.51 1.52 0.07
N VAL A 21 -3.07 0.38 -0.32
CA VAL A 21 -4.34 0.29 -1.03
C VAL A 21 -5.32 -0.52 -0.18
N SER A 22 -6.55 -0.05 -0.01
CA SER A 22 -7.59 -0.78 0.71
C SER A 22 -8.91 -0.77 -0.05
N SER A 23 -9.68 -1.83 0.12
CA SER A 23 -11.08 -1.89 -0.32
C SER A 23 -12.02 -1.41 0.78
N SER A 24 -13.13 -0.77 0.40
CA SER A 24 -14.12 -0.26 1.36
C SER A 24 -15.08 -1.32 1.91
N ASP A 25 -15.13 -2.50 1.26
CA ASP A 25 -15.93 -3.66 1.66
C ASP A 25 -15.06 -4.88 2.03
N ASP A 26 -13.80 -4.65 2.40
CA ASP A 26 -12.91 -5.70 2.90
C ASP A 26 -13.46 -6.31 4.21
N PRO A 27 -13.76 -7.63 4.27
CA PRO A 27 -14.28 -8.26 5.49
C PRO A 27 -13.23 -8.46 6.60
N TYR A 28 -11.95 -8.28 6.29
CA TYR A 28 -10.83 -8.51 7.21
C TYR A 28 -10.13 -7.21 7.62
N GLY A 29 -10.27 -6.15 6.83
CA GLY A 29 -9.61 -4.86 7.05
C GLY A 29 -10.62 -3.71 7.13
N SER A 30 -10.23 -2.61 7.78
CA SER A 30 -11.00 -1.37 7.73
C SER A 30 -10.19 -0.28 7.05
N GLU A 31 -10.90 0.62 6.37
CA GLU A 31 -10.32 1.82 5.76
C GLU A 31 -9.52 2.66 6.78
N ASN A 32 -10.04 2.80 8.00
CA ASN A 32 -9.35 3.53 9.07
C ASN A 32 -8.02 2.89 9.46
N HIS A 33 -7.98 1.55 9.51
CA HIS A 33 -6.74 0.84 9.78
C HIS A 33 -5.73 1.04 8.65
N ALA A 34 -6.16 0.93 7.39
CA ALA A 34 -5.30 1.15 6.23
C ALA A 34 -4.72 2.58 6.20
N ARG A 35 -5.53 3.60 6.50
CA ARG A 35 -5.05 4.99 6.62
C ARG A 35 -4.05 5.17 7.75
N ALA A 36 -4.30 4.54 8.90
CA ALA A 36 -3.37 4.61 10.03
C ALA A 36 -2.03 3.96 9.69
N CYS A 37 -2.02 2.82 8.99
CA CYS A 37 -0.81 2.19 8.48
C CYS A 37 -0.07 3.10 7.50
N ALA A 38 -0.76 3.68 6.52
CA ALA A 38 -0.14 4.58 5.55
C ALA A 38 0.51 5.79 6.23
N ALA A 39 -0.18 6.40 7.20
CA ALA A 39 0.37 7.50 7.99
C ALA A 39 1.59 7.08 8.83
N ALA A 40 1.56 5.88 9.40
CA ALA A 40 2.65 5.35 10.22
C ALA A 40 3.89 4.91 9.41
N TRP A 41 3.72 4.67 8.11
CA TRP A 41 4.79 4.28 7.19
C TRP A 41 5.24 5.40 6.24
N GLY A 42 4.58 6.56 6.29
CA GLY A 42 4.83 7.65 5.34
C GLY A 42 4.38 7.31 3.91
N SER A 43 3.51 6.31 3.76
CA SER A 43 2.98 5.88 2.48
C SER A 43 1.82 6.76 2.03
N GLU A 44 1.59 6.84 0.72
CA GLU A 44 0.31 7.32 0.21
C GLU A 44 -0.77 6.27 0.44
N TRP A 45 -1.99 6.69 0.77
CA TRP A 45 -3.15 5.79 0.87
C TRP A 45 -4.12 6.00 -0.31
N ILE A 46 -4.61 4.90 -0.88
CA ILE A 46 -5.56 4.89 -1.98
C ILE A 46 -6.76 3.99 -1.66
N ASP A 47 -7.96 4.53 -1.85
CA ASP A 47 -9.21 3.76 -1.82
C ASP A 47 -9.42 3.04 -3.16
N ALA A 48 -9.54 1.71 -3.11
CA ALA A 48 -9.88 0.87 -4.25
C ALA A 48 -11.39 0.69 -4.40
N GLY A 49 -12.25 1.35 -3.61
CA GLY A 49 -13.68 1.14 -3.61
C GLY A 49 -14.06 -0.28 -3.15
N ALA A 50 -15.29 -0.72 -3.46
CA ALA A 50 -15.78 -2.04 -3.05
C ALA A 50 -15.25 -3.16 -3.99
N ARG A 51 -14.18 -3.82 -3.58
CA ARG A 51 -13.42 -4.85 -4.32
C ARG A 51 -13.02 -6.05 -3.43
N GLY A 52 -13.70 -6.28 -2.31
CA GLY A 52 -13.42 -7.36 -1.36
C GLY A 52 -12.01 -7.27 -0.76
N HIS A 53 -11.35 -8.39 -0.51
CA HIS A 53 -10.04 -8.42 0.13
C HIS A 53 -8.84 -8.23 -0.84
N LEU A 54 -9.08 -7.61 -2.00
CA LEU A 54 -8.08 -7.39 -3.09
C LEU A 54 -7.18 -8.59 -3.39
N ASN A 55 -7.75 -9.81 -3.34
CA ASN A 55 -7.02 -11.05 -3.57
C ASN A 55 -7.59 -11.80 -4.78
N ALA A 56 -7.08 -13.00 -5.06
CA ALA A 56 -7.55 -13.82 -6.19
C ALA A 56 -9.06 -14.16 -6.11
N GLN A 57 -9.66 -14.18 -4.92
CA GLN A 57 -11.08 -14.46 -4.71
C GLN A 57 -11.97 -13.23 -4.91
N SER A 58 -11.39 -12.03 -4.98
CA SER A 58 -12.12 -10.79 -5.27
C SER A 58 -12.65 -10.72 -6.71
N GLY A 59 -12.24 -11.64 -7.60
CA GLY A 59 -12.76 -11.70 -8.97
C GLY A 59 -12.32 -10.53 -9.85
N LEU A 60 -11.15 -9.95 -9.56
CA LEU A 60 -10.66 -8.72 -10.18
C LEU A 60 -10.06 -8.89 -11.59
N GLY A 61 -9.69 -10.12 -11.98
CA GLY A 61 -9.09 -10.39 -13.28
C GLY A 61 -7.79 -9.61 -13.48
N ASP A 62 -7.61 -9.03 -14.68
CA ASP A 62 -6.55 -8.06 -14.96
C ASP A 62 -6.99 -6.67 -14.48
N TRP A 63 -6.89 -6.42 -13.17
CA TRP A 63 -7.45 -5.22 -12.59
C TRP A 63 -6.62 -3.99 -12.96
N ALA A 64 -7.02 -3.34 -14.05
CA ALA A 64 -6.29 -2.25 -14.69
C ALA A 64 -5.85 -1.10 -13.76
N ASP A 65 -6.50 -0.87 -12.62
CA ASP A 65 -6.05 0.16 -11.68
C ASP A 65 -4.77 -0.26 -10.93
N GLU A 66 -4.54 -1.56 -10.69
CA GLU A 66 -3.30 -2.06 -10.07
C GLU A 66 -2.06 -1.68 -10.89
N LEU A 67 -2.16 -1.77 -12.21
CA LEU A 67 -1.08 -1.45 -13.13
C LEU A 67 -0.76 0.04 -13.08
N LYS A 68 -1.79 0.90 -13.01
CA LYS A 68 -1.60 2.34 -12.84
C LYS A 68 -0.90 2.68 -11.51
N LEU A 69 -1.15 1.93 -10.45
CA LEU A 69 -0.48 2.11 -9.16
C LEU A 69 0.99 1.71 -9.23
N VAL A 70 1.29 0.62 -9.94
CA VAL A 70 2.67 0.20 -10.20
C VAL A 70 3.41 1.25 -11.04
N GLU A 71 2.81 1.71 -12.14
CA GLU A 71 3.37 2.78 -12.99
C GLU A 71 3.63 4.06 -12.19
N LYS A 72 2.69 4.43 -11.31
CA LYS A 72 2.84 5.58 -10.42
C LYS A 72 4.01 5.44 -9.45
N LEU A 73 4.24 4.24 -8.90
CA LEU A 73 5.41 3.97 -8.05
C LEU A 73 6.71 4.01 -8.85
N GLN A 74 6.72 3.49 -10.08
CA GLN A 74 7.90 3.48 -10.94
C GLN A 74 8.32 4.89 -11.42
N ALA A 75 7.38 5.83 -11.46
CA ALA A 75 7.63 7.21 -11.85
C ALA A 75 8.15 8.11 -10.72
N ARG A 76 8.36 7.57 -9.50
CA ARG A 76 8.87 8.30 -8.33
C ARG A 76 10.36 8.06 -8.11
#